data_AF-A0A3N5E4C9-F1
#
_entry.id   AF-A0A3N5E4C9-F1
#
_cell.length_a   1.000
_cell.length_b   1.000
_cell.length_c   1.000
_cell.angle_alpha   90.00
_cell.angle_beta   90.00
_cell.angle_gamma   90.00
#
_symmetry.space_group_name_H-M   'P 1'
#
loop_
_entity.id
_entity.type
_entity.pdbx_description
1 polymer ?
#
loop_
_entity_poly.entity_id
_entity_poly.type
_entity_poly.pdbx_seq_one_letter_code
_entity_poly.pdbx_strand_id
1 'polypeptide(L)' 'MITENDRESLIDYRLKQALETIELAKFLVMSEKLIIAVNRIYYGMYYALTALALKNKFETSKHGQLIVGSTKNIYQQRN' A
#
# COMPACT_ATOMS: atom_id res chain seq x y z
N MET A 1 -16.82 3.89 -13.93
CA MET A 1 -15.52 3.20 -13.99
C MET A 1 -14.44 4.23 -13.83
N ILE A 2 -13.40 3.96 -13.03
CA ILE A 2 -12.19 4.79 -12.97
C ILE A 2 -11.52 4.73 -14.36
N THR A 3 -11.13 5.88 -14.91
CA THR A 3 -10.32 5.92 -16.14
C THR A 3 -8.89 5.46 -15.86
N GLU A 4 -8.12 5.10 -16.88
CA GLU A 4 -6.71 4.69 -16.66
C GLU A 4 -5.85 5.85 -16.13
N ASN A 5 -6.09 7.09 -16.56
CA ASN A 5 -5.41 8.27 -15.99
C ASN A 5 -5.77 8.49 -14.52
N ASP A 6 -7.04 8.32 -14.14
CA ASP A 6 -7.47 8.42 -12.74
C ASP A 6 -6.85 7.30 -11.89
N ARG A 7 -6.68 6.11 -12.49
CA ARG A 7 -6.05 4.95 -11.84
C ARG A 7 -4.57 5.22 -11.57
N GLU A 8 -3.83 5.72 -12.56
CA GLU A 8 -2.42 6.08 -12.40
C GLU A 8 -2.25 7.17 -11.33
N SER A 9 -3.07 8.23 -11.41
CA SER A 9 -3.07 9.30 -10.42
C SER A 9 -3.34 8.77 -8.99
N LEU A 10 -4.26 7.82 -8.86
CA LEU A 10 -4.55 7.19 -7.57
C LEU A 10 -3.42 6.29 -7.09
N ILE A 11 -2.76 5.55 -7.99
CA ILE A 11 -1.56 4.74 -7.66
C ILE A 11 -0.46 5.64 -7.12
N ASP A 12 -0.14 6.73 -7.81
CA ASP A 12 0.89 7.68 -7.41
C ASP A 12 0.57 8.32 -6.06
N TYR A 13 -0.69 8.70 -5.86
CA TYR A 13 -1.17 9.21 -4.58
C TYR A 13 -0.96 8.18 -3.45
N ARG A 14 -1.32 6.91 -3.66
CA ARG A 14 -1.15 5.84 -2.65
C ARG A 14 0.32 5.57 -2.35
N LEU A 15 1.19 5.60 -3.37
CA LEU A 15 2.64 5.47 -3.17
C LEU A 15 3.20 6.65 -2.38
N LYS A 16 2.76 7.88 -2.67
CA LYS A 16 3.13 9.06 -1.88
C LYS A 16 2.72 8.91 -0.41
N GLN A 17 1.49 8.47 -0.15
CA GLN A 17 1.03 8.19 1.22
C GLN A 17 1.91 7.13 1.91
N ALA A 18 2.28 6.07 1.20
CA ALA A 18 3.17 5.03 1.73
C ALA A 18 4.54 5.61 2.13
N LEU A 19 5.17 6.39 1.23
CA LEU A 19 6.46 7.01 1.46
C LEU A 19 6.43 7.98 2.65
N GLU A 20 5.48 8.90 2.69
CA GLU A 20 5.32 9.86 3.80
C GLU A 20 5.11 9.15 5.14
N THR A 21 4.32 8.07 5.14
CA THR A 21 4.05 7.30 6.36
C THR A 21 5.30 6.57 6.85
N ILE A 22 6.12 6.04 5.94
CA ILE A 22 7.38 5.38 6.29
C ILE A 22 8.44 6.38 6.77
N GLU A 23 8.52 7.58 6.18
CA GLU A 23 9.40 8.65 6.69
C GLU A 23 9.02 9.05 8.12
N LEU A 24 7.72 9.19 8.41
CA LEU A 24 7.25 9.41 9.78
C LEU A 24 7.61 8.24 10.72
N ALA A 25 7.50 7.00 10.24
CA ALA A 25 7.90 5.83 11.02
C ALA A 25 9.39 5.89 11.40
N LYS A 26 10.27 6.29 10.48
CA LYS A 26 11.71 6.47 10.76
C LYS A 26 11.94 7.51 11.86
N PHE A 27 11.28 8.66 11.78
CA PHE A 27 11.34 9.69 12.82
C PHE A 27 10.88 9.16 14.20
N LEU A 28 9.79 8.38 14.23
CA LEU A 28 9.25 7.80 15.47
C LEU A 28 10.17 6.74 16.08
N VAL A 29 10.87 5.95 15.25
CA VAL A 29 11.89 5.01 15.70
C VAL A 29 13.05 5.77 16.37
N MET A 30 13.53 6.84 15.74
CA MET A 30 14.59 7.69 16.31
C MET A 30 14.16 8.39 17.61
N SER A 31 12.85 8.61 17.80
CA SER A 31 12.26 9.22 18.99
C SER A 31 11.80 8.19 20.05
N GLU A 32 12.16 6.91 19.89
CA GLU A 32 11.79 5.78 20.76
C GLU A 32 10.27 5.57 20.92
N LYS A 33 9.45 6.11 20.01
CA LYS A 33 7.98 5.94 20.00
C LYS A 33 7.57 4.69 19.24
N LEU A 34 8.08 3.54 19.68
CA LEU A 34 8.02 2.28 18.92
C LEU A 34 6.59 1.79 18.62
N ILE A 35 5.65 1.91 19.57
CA ILE A 35 4.25 1.51 19.36
C ILE A 35 3.62 2.30 18.19
N ILE A 36 3.90 3.61 18.13
CA ILE A 36 3.40 4.48 17.07
C ILE A 36 4.13 4.20 15.75
N ALA A 37 5.44 3.93 15.81
CA ALA A 37 6.23 3.56 14.64
C ALA A 37 5.69 2.29 13.96
N VAL A 38 5.39 1.24 14.73
CA VAL A 38 4.81 -0.01 14.19
C VAL A 38 3.48 0.25 13.49
N ASN A 39 2.62 1.08 14.08
CA ASN A 39 1.37 1.48 13.45
C ASN A 39 1.60 2.17 12.10
N ARG A 40 2.57 3.08 12.02
CA ARG A 40 2.93 3.76 10.77
C ARG A 40 3.51 2.79 9.74
N ILE A 41 4.36 1.85 10.13
CA ILE A 41 4.86 0.79 9.22
C ILE A 41 3.70 -0.03 8.64
N TYR A 42 2.74 -0.44 9.48
CA TYR A 42 1.55 -1.16 9.03
C TYR A 42 0.75 -0.37 7.97
N TYR A 43 0.47 0.91 8.22
CA TYR A 43 -0.26 1.74 7.26
C TYR A 43 0.54 2.04 6.00
N GLY A 44 1.87 2.21 6.09
CA GLY A 44 2.73 2.35 4.93
C GLY A 44 2.67 1.13 4.01
N MET A 45 2.74 -0.08 4.59
CA MET A 45 2.56 -1.34 3.84
C MET A 45 1.15 -1.43 3.22
N TYR A 46 0.11 -1.05 3.97
CA TYR A 46 -1.26 -1.04 3.46
C TYR A 46 -1.39 -0.14 2.23
N TYR A 47 -0.89 1.09 2.28
CA TYR A 47 -0.97 2.01 1.14
C TYR A 47 -0.20 1.47 -0.08
N ALA A 48 1.00 0.91 0.11
CA ALA A 48 1.76 0.29 -0.98
C ALA A 48 1.00 -0.91 -1.60
N LEU A 49 0.39 -1.76 -0.77
CA LEU A 49 -0.44 -2.87 -1.25
C LEU A 49 -1.68 -2.39 -2.01
N THR A 50 -2.33 -1.31 -1.58
CA THR A 50 -3.46 -0.73 -2.33
C THR A 50 -3.03 -0.16 -3.67
N ALA A 51 -1.85 0.48 -3.76
CA ALA A 51 -1.30 0.94 -5.03
C ALA A 51 -1.04 -0.23 -5.98
N LEU A 52 -0.47 -1.32 -5.46
CA LEU A 52 -0.24 -2.54 -6.23
C LEU A 52 -1.54 -3.20 -6.70
N ALA A 53 -2.56 -3.28 -5.84
CA ALA A 53 -3.86 -3.83 -6.22
C ALA A 53 -4.52 -3.00 -7.33
N LEU A 54 -4.47 -1.67 -7.22
CA LEU A 54 -4.97 -0.75 -8.24
C LEU A 54 -4.26 -0.94 -9.59
N LYS A 55 -2.94 -1.10 -9.57
CA LYS A 55 -2.13 -1.37 -10.77
C LYS A 55 -2.54 -2.68 -11.46
N ASN A 56 -2.88 -3.70 -10.68
CA ASN A 56 -3.33 -4.99 -11.20
C ASN A 56 -4.85 -5.05 -11.45
N LYS A 57 -5.55 -3.91 -11.42
CA LYS A 57 -7.01 -3.80 -11.58
C LYS A 57 -7.79 -4.74 -10.65
N PHE A 58 -7.22 -5.00 -9.47
CA PHE A 58 -7.81 -5.84 -8.45
C PHE A 58 -8.65 -4.99 -7.51
N GLU A 59 -9.98 -5.09 -7.61
CA GLU A 59 -10.92 -4.33 -6.79
C GLU A 59 -11.43 -5.19 -5.62
N THR A 60 -11.01 -4.87 -4.40
CA THR A 60 -11.60 -5.46 -3.18
C THR A 60 -11.65 -4.43 -2.05
N SER A 61 -12.79 -4.42 -1.34
CA SER A 61 -13.04 -3.56 -0.18
C SER A 61 -12.60 -4.19 1.14
N LYS A 62 -12.06 -5.41 1.14
CA LYS A 62 -11.71 -6.17 2.36
C LYS A 62 -10.19 -6.32 2.51
N HIS A 63 -9.64 -5.82 3.61
CA HIS A 63 -8.20 -5.88 3.93
C HIS A 63 -7.56 -7.27 3.70
N GLY A 64 -8.17 -8.34 4.22
CA GLY A 64 -7.63 -9.70 4.07
C GLY A 64 -7.61 -10.20 2.63
N GLN A 65 -8.61 -9.81 1.83
CA GLN A 65 -8.66 -10.16 0.41
C GLN A 65 -7.66 -9.36 -0.41
N LEU A 66 -7.33 -8.14 0.01
CA LEU A 66 -6.33 -7.30 -0.65
C LEU A 66 -4.93 -7.91 -0.50
N ILE A 67 -4.60 -8.46 0.67
CA ILE A 67 -3.33 -9.15 0.92
C ILE A 67 -3.23 -10.47 0.12
N VAL A 68 -4.23 -11.33 0.24
CA VAL A 68 -4.25 -12.65 -0.42
C VAL A 68 -4.39 -12.55 -1.94
N GLY A 69 -5.22 -11.61 -2.41
CA GLY A 69 -5.43 -11.40 -3.85
C GLY A 69 -4.21 -10.80 -4.54
N SER A 70 -3.56 -9.81 -3.92
CA SER A 70 -2.34 -9.20 -4.48
C SER A 70 -1.18 -10.19 -4.55
N THR A 71 -0.99 -11.00 -3.51
CA THR A 71 0.05 -12.05 -3.51
C THR A 71 -0.22 -13.11 -4.57
N LYS A 72 -1.45 -13.63 -4.67
CA LYS A 72 -1.81 -14.65 -5.68
C LYS A 72 -1.63 -14.16 -7.11
N ASN A 73 -1.95 -12.89 -7.40
CA ASN A 73 -1.77 -12.30 -8.73
C ASN A 73 -0.29 -12.18 -9.12
N ILE A 74 0.59 -11.79 -8.17
CA ILE A 74 2.05 -11.77 -8.40
C ILE A 74 2.59 -13.15 -8.78
N TYR A 75 2.13 -14.22 -8.13
CA TYR A 75 2.59 -15.58 -8.45
C TYR A 75 2.11 -16.08 -9.82
N GLN A 76 0.96 -15.62 -10.31
CA GLN A 76 0.45 -16.04 -11.62
C GLN A 76 1.07 -15.29 -12.79
N GLN A 77 1.55 -14.05 -12.62
CA GLN A 77 2.27 -13.30 -13.67
C GLN A 77 3.74 -13.72 -13.85
N ARG A 78 4.26 -14.64 -13.01
CA ARG A 78 5.65 -15.13 -13.07
C ARG A 78 5.80 -16.51 -13.76
N ASN A 79 4.70 -17.08 -14.26
CA ASN A 79 4.69 -18.25 -15.15
C ASN A 79 4.15 -17.83 -16.52
#